data_AF-A0A9N9JSB9-F1
#
_entry.id   AF-A0A9N9JSB9-F1
#
_cell.length_a   1.000
_cell.length_b   1.000
_cell.length_c   1.000
_cell.angle_alpha   90.00
_cell.angle_beta   90.00
_cell.angle_gamma   90.00
#
_symmetry.space_group_name_H-M   'P 1'
#
loop_
_entity.id
_entity.type
_entity.pdbx_description
1 polymer ?
#
loop_
_entity_poly.entity_id
_entity_poly.type
_entity_poly.pdbx_seq_one_letter_code
_entity_poly.pdbx_strand_id
1 'polypeptide(L)'
;MFLQLPDIEPLLSENILSKFKHTFLIHDPEKSVKSFYRSINKSNNKKLNFNRISIEELRKLYDIIKNTINKEILLIDADDLVENPEKILRKY
;
A
#
# COMPACT_ATOMS: atom_id res chain seq x y z
N MET A 1 13.56 -0.60 6.05
CA MET A 1 14.08 -1.99 6.21
C MET A 1 12.95 -2.93 6.58
N PHE A 2 12.02 -3.14 5.64
CA PHE A 2 10.94 -4.14 5.75
C PHE A 2 11.07 -5.27 4.72
N LEU A 3 12.10 -5.24 3.87
CA LEU A 3 12.29 -6.18 2.75
C LEU A 3 13.51 -7.09 2.90
N GLN A 4 14.08 -7.22 4.11
CA GLN A 4 15.19 -8.14 4.41
C GLN A 4 14.80 -9.16 5.49
N LEU A 5 13.57 -9.68 5.41
CA LEU A 5 13.18 -10.84 6.19
C LEU A 5 13.14 -12.04 5.24
N PRO A 6 13.96 -13.09 5.45
CA PRO A 6 14.10 -14.23 4.54
C PRO A 6 12.78 -15.00 4.31
N ASP A 7 11.79 -14.81 5.18
CA ASP A 7 10.48 -15.47 5.11
C ASP A 7 9.48 -14.81 4.13
N ILE A 8 9.82 -13.65 3.54
CA ILE A 8 8.92 -12.93 2.62
C ILE A 8 9.08 -13.40 1.16
N GLU A 9 10.24 -13.91 0.76
CA GLU A 9 10.48 -14.33 -0.63
C GLU A 9 9.47 -15.37 -1.16
N PRO A 10 9.06 -16.41 -0.39
CA PRO A 10 8.03 -17.34 -0.85
C PRO A 10 6.69 -16.64 -1.13
N LEU A 11 6.34 -15.63 -0.34
CA LEU A 11 5.09 -14.86 -0.46
C LEU A 11 5.05 -13.97 -1.71
N LEU A 12 6.21 -13.66 -2.29
CA LEU A 12 6.34 -12.86 -3.51
C LEU A 12 6.43 -13.72 -4.79
N SER A 13 6.30 -15.05 -4.67
CA SER A 13 6.25 -15.93 -5.84
C SER A 13 4.98 -15.73 -6.66
N GLU A 14 5.07 -15.94 -7.98
CA GLU A 14 3.93 -15.83 -8.90
C GLU A 14 2.74 -16.71 -8.48
N ASN A 15 3.02 -17.94 -8.04
CA ASN A 15 1.99 -18.87 -7.55
C ASN A 15 1.18 -18.29 -6.38
N ILE A 16 1.80 -17.53 -5.49
CA ILE A 16 1.10 -16.91 -4.36
C ILE A 16 0.46 -15.60 -4.79
N LEU A 17 1.21 -14.70 -5.42
CA LEU A 17 0.71 -13.37 -5.82
C LEU A 17 -0.48 -13.47 -6.77
N SER A 18 -0.48 -14.42 -7.69
CA SER A 18 -1.59 -14.61 -8.63
C SER A 18 -2.90 -15.04 -7.98
N LYS A 19 -2.90 -15.52 -6.73
CA LYS A 19 -4.12 -15.92 -6.00
C LYS A 19 -4.90 -14.73 -5.45
N PHE A 20 -4.30 -13.54 -5.41
CA PHE A 20 -4.91 -12.34 -4.86
C PHE A 20 -5.27 -11.33 -5.96
N LYS A 21 -6.35 -10.57 -5.74
CA LYS A 21 -6.58 -9.31 -6.44
C LYS A 21 -5.79 -8.23 -5.70
N HIS A 22 -4.89 -7.54 -6.41
CA HIS A 22 -4.05 -6.51 -5.81
C HIS A 22 -4.67 -5.14 -6.06
N THR A 23 -4.73 -4.33 -5.01
CA THR A 23 -5.21 -2.95 -5.11
C THR A 23 -4.33 -2.03 -4.29
N PHE A 24 -3.98 -0.89 -4.86
CA PHE A 24 -3.28 0.18 -4.17
C PHE A 24 -4.18 1.39 -4.06
N LEU A 25 -4.31 1.89 -2.83
CA LEU A 25 -4.93 3.18 -2.55
C LEU A 25 -3.86 4.27 -2.65
N ILE A 26 -4.02 5.18 -3.59
CA ILE A 26 -3.17 6.35 -3.79
C ILE A 26 -3.86 7.52 -3.12
N HIS A 27 -3.12 8.27 -2.32
CA HIS A 27 -3.66 9.37 -1.56
C HIS A 27 -2.74 10.56 -1.71
N ASP A 28 -3.30 11.76 -1.70
CA ASP A 28 -2.53 13.00 -1.61
C ASP A 28 -1.45 12.89 -0.51
N PRO A 29 -0.16 13.14 -0.83
CA PRO A 29 0.93 12.99 0.11
C PRO A 29 0.79 13.88 1.35
N GLU A 30 0.32 15.12 1.20
CA GLU A 30 0.17 16.05 2.31
C GLU A 30 -0.87 15.55 3.32
N LYS A 31 -2.04 15.14 2.83
CA LYS A 31 -3.10 14.53 3.65
C LYS A 31 -2.64 13.23 4.30
N SER A 32 -1.91 12.39 3.56
CA SER A 32 -1.41 11.08 4.04
C SER A 32 -0.42 11.23 5.19
N VAL A 33 0.56 12.13 5.04
CA VAL A 33 1.57 12.40 6.07
C VAL A 33 0.92 12.97 7.32
N LYS A 34 0.00 13.95 7.19
CA LYS A 34 -0.74 14.51 8.33
C LYS A 34 -1.56 13.44 9.05
N SER A 35 -2.25 12.58 8.32
CA SER A 35 -3.04 11.48 8.89
C SER A 35 -2.15 10.49 9.66
N PHE A 36 -0.99 10.14 9.09
CA PHE A 36 -0.01 9.28 9.73
C PHE A 36 0.50 9.86 11.07
N TYR A 37 0.89 11.14 11.09
CA TYR A 37 1.28 11.84 12.32
C TYR A 37 0.18 11.80 13.39
N ARG A 38 -1.06 12.10 13.00
CA ARG A 38 -2.21 12.07 13.92
C ARG A 38 -2.40 10.68 14.53
N SER A 39 -2.21 9.62 13.74
CA SER A 39 -2.32 8.23 14.20
C SER A 39 -1.22 7.88 15.21
N ILE A 40 0.04 8.25 14.94
CA ILE A 40 1.17 8.03 15.85
C ILE A 40 0.97 8.74 17.18
N ASN A 41 0.60 10.03 17.13
CA ASN A 41 0.42 10.85 18.32
C ASN A 41 -0.71 10.32 19.21
N LYS A 42 -1.78 9.77 18.61
CA LYS A 42 -2.87 9.11 19.36
C LYS A 42 -2.43 7.80 20.01
N SER A 43 -1.43 7.12 19.45
CA SER A 43 -0.97 5.81 19.89
C SER A 43 0.01 5.83 21.07
N ASN A 44 0.39 7.00 21.63
CA ASN A 44 1.47 7.15 22.64
C ASN A 44 2.83 6.53 22.25
N ASN A 45 2.98 6.09 21.00
CA ASN A 45 4.18 5.44 20.48
C ASN A 45 5.16 6.51 19.97
N LYS A 46 5.89 7.17 20.89
CA LYS A 46 6.91 8.20 20.62
C LYS A 46 8.12 7.72 19.77
N LYS A 47 8.16 6.46 19.33
CA LYS A 47 9.33 5.81 18.70
C LYS A 47 9.22 5.63 17.17
N LEU A 48 8.25 6.26 16.52
CA LEU A 48 8.12 6.19 15.06
C LEU A 48 8.96 7.27 14.39
N ASN A 49 10.14 6.87 13.89
CA ASN A 49 11.04 7.71 13.11
C ASN A 49 10.42 8.06 11.75
N PHE A 50 10.49 9.34 11.39
CA PHE A 50 9.99 9.90 10.11
C PHE A 50 10.61 9.26 8.86
N ASN A 51 11.85 8.81 8.98
CA ASN A 51 12.55 8.07 7.91
C ASN A 51 11.91 6.70 7.58
N ARG A 52 10.78 6.34 8.21
CA ARG A 52 10.04 5.09 7.99
C ARG A 52 8.70 5.29 7.30
N ILE A 53 8.38 6.48 6.76
CA ILE A 53 7.25 6.58 5.84
C ILE A 53 7.62 5.77 4.60
N SER A 54 7.15 4.53 4.57
CA SER A 54 7.58 3.46 3.66
C SER A 54 6.98 3.60 2.26
N ILE A 55 6.96 4.83 1.72
CA ILE A 55 6.52 5.11 0.35
C ILE A 55 7.42 4.38 -0.65
N GLU A 56 8.74 4.38 -0.41
CA GLU A 56 9.70 3.67 -1.25
C GLU A 56 9.49 2.15 -1.21
N GLU A 57 9.28 1.57 -0.02
CA GLU A 57 8.98 0.14 0.08
C GLU A 57 7.64 -0.22 -0.57
N LEU A 58 6.62 0.63 -0.48
CA LEU A 58 5.34 0.44 -1.14
C LEU A 58 5.47 0.48 -2.66
N ARG A 59 6.29 1.41 -3.20
CA ARG A 59 6.60 1.47 -4.63
C ARG A 59 7.32 0.21 -5.10
N LYS A 60 8.33 -0.24 -4.36
CA LYS A 60 9.04 -1.50 -4.65
C LYS A 60 8.08 -2.70 -4.68
N LEU A 61 7.15 -2.77 -3.72
CA LEU A 61 6.14 -3.83 -3.69
C LEU A 61 5.22 -3.79 -4.91
N TYR A 62 4.75 -2.60 -5.32
CA TYR A 62 3.96 -2.45 -6.54
C TYR A 62 4.72 -2.95 -7.77
N ASP A 63 5.98 -2.52 -7.93
CA ASP A 63 6.80 -2.91 -9.09
C ASP A 63 7.06 -4.43 -9.10
N ILE A 64 7.31 -5.04 -7.93
CA ILE A 64 7.44 -6.51 -7.80
C ILE A 64 6.16 -7.20 -8.25
N ILE A 65 5.00 -6.82 -7.71
CA ILE A 65 3.73 -7.47 -8.06
C ILE A 65 3.47 -7.32 -9.56
N LYS A 66 3.60 -6.09 -10.10
CA LYS A 66 3.36 -5.80 -11.51
C LYS A 66 4.25 -6.61 -12.46
N ASN A 67 5.52 -6.81 -12.10
CA ASN A 67 6.47 -7.54 -12.93
C ASN A 67 6.35 -9.06 -12.75
N THR A 68 5.83 -9.52 -11.61
CA THR A 68 5.67 -10.95 -11.31
C THR A 68 4.36 -11.52 -11.85
N ILE A 69 3.25 -10.75 -11.83
CA ILE A 69 1.96 -11.23 -12.32
C ILE A 69 1.50 -10.43 -13.53
N ASN A 70 1.08 -11.12 -14.59
CA ASN A 70 0.43 -10.50 -15.74
C ASN A 70 -1.07 -10.29 -15.49
N LYS A 71 -1.42 -9.63 -14.38
CA LYS A 71 -2.80 -9.32 -14.00
C LYS A 71 -2.97 -7.82 -13.77
N GLU A 72 -4.18 -7.35 -13.98
CA GLU A 72 -4.53 -5.96 -13.69
C GLU A 72 -4.40 -5.68 -12.19
N ILE A 73 -3.74 -4.58 -11.86
CA ILE A 73 -3.63 -4.04 -10.51
C ILE A 73 -4.51 -2.81 -10.44
N LEU A 74 -5.50 -2.83 -9.55
CA LEU A 74 -6.41 -1.71 -9.39
C LEU A 74 -5.70 -0.58 -8.62
N LEU A 75 -5.71 0.63 -9.19
CA LEU A 75 -5.25 1.85 -8.54
C LEU A 75 -6.46 2.72 -8.23
N ILE A 76 -6.63 3.10 -6.97
CA ILE A 76 -7.77 3.87 -6.49
C ILE A 76 -7.27 5.16 -5.87
N ASP A 77 -7.78 6.30 -6.32
CA ASP A 77 -7.62 7.56 -5.58
C ASP A 77 -8.47 7.51 -4.31
N ALA A 78 -7.84 7.78 -3.17
CA ALA A 78 -8.51 7.82 -1.88
C ALA A 78 -9.60 8.89 -1.83
N ASP A 79 -9.40 10.04 -2.48
CA ASP A 79 -10.40 11.11 -2.52
C ASP A 79 -11.63 10.65 -3.33
N ASP A 80 -11.44 9.99 -4.49
CA ASP A 80 -12.53 9.40 -5.28
C ASP A 80 -13.34 8.36 -4.47
N LEU A 81 -12.66 7.54 -3.66
CA LEU A 81 -13.31 6.53 -2.81
C LEU A 81 -14.17 7.17 -1.72
N VAL A 82 -13.76 8.31 -1.18
CA VAL A 82 -14.54 9.07 -0.19
C VAL A 82 -15.72 9.78 -0.85
N GLU A 83 -15.52 10.37 -2.03
CA GLU A 83 -16.56 11.14 -2.75
C GLU A 83 -17.64 10.25 -3.35
N ASN A 84 -17.26 9.10 -3.93
CA ASN A 84 -18.20 8.19 -4.59
C ASN A 84 -17.85 6.71 -4.33
N PRO A 85 -18.07 6.23 -3.09
CA PRO A 85 -17.70 4.88 -2.71
C PRO A 85 -18.40 3.81 -3.54
N GLU A 86 -19.68 4.00 -3.89
CA GLU A 86 -20.42 3.01 -4.70
C GLU A 86 -19.79 2.83 -6.09
N LYS A 87 -19.47 3.94 -6.77
CA LYS A 87 -18.85 3.90 -8.10
C LYS A 87 -17.50 3.20 -8.07
N ILE A 88 -16.70 3.45 -7.04
CA ILE A 88 -15.37 2.83 -6.91
C ILE A 88 -15.48 1.36 -6.53
N LEU A 89 -16.36 1.00 -5.59
CA LEU A 89 -16.54 -0.39 -5.17
C LEU A 89 -17.15 -1.27 -6.28
N ARG A 90 -17.96 -0.71 -7.19
CA ARG A 90 -18.43 -1.43 -8.38
C ARG A 90 -17.33 -1.83 -9.37
N LYS A 91 -16.11 -1.31 -9.23
CA LYS A 91 -14.95 -1.74 -10.04
C LYS A 91 -14.32 -3.05 -9.54
N TYR A 92 -14.71 -3.56 -8.37
CA TYR A 92 -14.22 -4.81 -7.78
C TYR A 92 -15.00 -6.05 -8.23
#